data_AF-A0A7C5Z1C7-F1
#
_entry.id   AF-A0A7C5Z1C7-F1
#
_cell.length_a   1.000
_cell.length_b   1.000
_cell.length_c   1.000
_cell.angle_alpha   90.00
_cell.angle_beta   90.00
_cell.angle_gamma   90.00
#
_symmetry.space_group_name_H-M   'P 1'
#
loop_
_entity.id
_entity.type
_entity.pdbx_description
1 polymer ?
#
loop_
_entity_poly.entity_id
_entity_poly.type
_entity_poly.pdbx_seq_one_letter_code
_entity_poly.pdbx_strand_id
1 'polypeptide(L)' 'MALKAGDAAPDFNLKAATGDVQQDFKLSDHRGRNVVIAFYALDFTPV' A
#
# COMPACT_ATOMS: atom_id res chain seq x y z
N MET A 1 4.90 1.76 18.16
CA MET A 1 3.49 2.02 18.50
C MET A 1 2.66 1.47 17.36
N ALA A 2 1.60 0.72 17.65
CA ALA A 2 0.68 0.23 16.63
C ALA A 2 -0.17 1.39 16.07
N LEU A 3 -0.53 1.31 14.79
CA LEU A 3 -1.46 2.24 14.14
C LEU A 3 -2.85 2.14 14.80
N LYS A 4 -3.51 3.28 15.01
CA LYS A 4 -4.92 3.36 15.42
C LYS A 4 -5.74 4.20 14.45
N ALA A 5 -7.05 4.05 14.50
CA ALA A 5 -7.96 4.85 13.68
C ALA A 5 -7.81 6.35 13.96
N GLY A 6 -7.81 7.16 12.90
CA GLY A 6 -7.60 8.61 12.97
C GLY A 6 -6.14 9.05 12.92
N ASP A 7 -5.18 8.12 13.09
CA ASP A 7 -3.77 8.44 12.84
C ASP A 7 -3.56 8.75 11.36
N ALA A 8 -2.63 9.66 11.07
CA ALA A 8 -2.14 9.84 9.72
C ALA A 8 -1.44 8.54 9.27
N ALA A 9 -1.84 8.01 8.11
CA ALA A 9 -1.18 6.86 7.52
C ALA A 9 0.32 7.20 7.28
N PRO A 10 1.26 6.35 7.73
CA PRO A 10 2.68 6.55 7.48
C PRO A 10 2.97 6.52 5.98
N ASP A 11 3.71 7.50 5.49
CA ASP A 11 4.14 7.51 4.10
C ASP A 11 5.16 6.38 3.86
N PHE A 12 5.16 5.85 2.65
CA PHE A 12 6.11 4.84 2.20
C PHE A 12 6.36 4.99 0.71
N ASN A 13 7.52 4.52 0.27
CA ASN A 13 7.87 4.38 -1.13
C ASN A 13 8.40 2.96 -1.37
N LEU A 14 7.73 2.20 -2.24
CA LEU A 14 8.01 0.78 -2.48
C LEU A 14 7.99 0.48 -3.98
N LYS A 15 8.71 -0.56 -4.40
CA LYS A 15 8.50 -1.15 -5.72
C LYS A 15 7.16 -1.88 -5.73
N ALA A 16 6.32 -1.58 -6.70
CA ALA A 16 5.02 -2.19 -6.90
C ALA A 16 4.91 -2.76 -8.32
N ALA A 17 4.28 -3.93 -8.44
CA ALA A 17 3.82 -4.45 -9.72
C ALA A 17 2.43 -3.85 -10.01
N THR A 18 2.28 -3.16 -11.13
CA THR A 18 1.00 -2.60 -11.60
C THR A 18 0.72 -3.16 -12.98
N GLY A 19 -0.15 -4.17 -13.05
CA GLY A 19 -0.23 -5.02 -14.25
C GLY A 19 1.11 -5.71 -14.49
N ASP A 20 1.60 -5.66 -15.72
CA ASP A 20 2.87 -6.28 -16.13
C ASP A 20 4.11 -5.37 -15.91
N VAL A 21 3.94 -4.22 -15.25
CA VAL A 21 5.01 -3.23 -15.08
C VAL A 21 5.42 -3.11 -13.62
N GLN A 22 6.73 -3.10 -13.37
CA GLN A 22 7.29 -2.74 -12.07
C GLN A 22 7.59 -1.24 -12.02
N GLN A 23 7.05 -0.54 -11.02
CA GLN A 23 7.26 0.90 -10.82
C GLN A 23 7.40 1.25 -9.34
N ASP A 24 7.82 2.48 -9.05
CA ASP A 24 7.77 3.02 -7.69
C ASP A 24 6.34 3.46 -7.36
N PHE A 25 5.89 3.11 -6.17
CA PHE A 25 4.63 3.55 -5.60
C PHE A 25 4.91 4.30 -4.30
N LYS A 26 4.45 5.55 -4.24
CA LYS A 26 4.54 6.37 -3.04
C LYS A 26 3.14 6.76 -2.55
N LEU A 27 2.83 6.45 -1.28
CA LEU A 27 1.49 6.68 -0.73
C LEU A 27 1.10 8.17 -0.79
N SER A 28 2.04 9.09 -0.52
CA SER A 28 1.77 10.53 -0.54
C SER A 28 1.27 11.06 -1.88
N ASP A 29 1.59 10.39 -2.98
CA ASP A 29 1.26 10.85 -4.33
C ASP A 29 -0.24 10.65 -4.64
N HIS A 30 -0.94 9.88 -3.80
CA HIS A 30 -2.37 9.61 -3.90
C HIS A 30 -3.24 10.44 -2.95
N ARG A 31 -2.70 11.50 -2.33
CA ARG A 31 -3.50 12.41 -1.49
C ARG A 31 -4.68 13.02 -2.26
N GLY A 32 -5.78 13.24 -1.55
CA GLY A 32 -7.04 13.73 -2.14
C GLY A 32 -7.95 12.62 -2.69
N ARG A 33 -7.55 11.35 -2.54
CA ARG A 33 -8.36 10.17 -2.87
C ARG A 33 -8.44 9.23 -1.67
N ASN A 34 -9.51 8.45 -1.60
CA ASN A 34 -9.59 7.34 -0.66
C ASN A 34 -8.71 6.19 -1.16
N VAL A 35 -7.85 5.66 -0.30
CA VAL A 35 -6.93 4.55 -0.61
C VAL A 35 -7.19 3.42 0.38
N VAL A 36 -7.30 2.20 -0.12
CA VAL A 36 -7.42 0.98 0.69
C VAL A 36 -6.11 0.21 0.57
N ILE A 37 -5.50 -0.13 1.71
CA ILE A 37 -4.28 -0.94 1.78
C ILE A 37 -4.66 -2.29 2.37
N ALA A 38 -4.42 -3.36 1.62
CA ALA A 38 -4.64 -4.73 2.05
C ALA A 38 -3.30 -5.47 2.10
N PHE A 39 -3.06 -6.17 3.21
CA PHE A 39 -1.90 -7.04 3.37
C PHE A 39 -2.37 -8.50 3.22
N TYR A 40 -1.62 -9.30 2.47
CA TYR A 40 -1.85 -10.73 2.32
C TYR A 40 -0.55 -11.48 2.59
N ALA A 41 -0.65 -12.77 2.94
CA ALA A 41 0.47 -13.51 3.52
C ALA A 41 1.59 -13.82 2.50
N LEU A 42 1.23 -14.41 1.36
CA LEU A 42 2.19 -14.83 0.35
C LEU A 42 1.51 -15.00 -1.01
N ASP A 43 2.25 -14.75 -2.09
CA ASP A 43 1.80 -15.05 -3.44
C ASP A 43 1.61 -16.56 -3.65
N PHE A 44 0.66 -16.94 -4.51
CA PHE A 44 0.40 -18.33 -4.92
C PHE A 44 -0.01 -19.31 -3.80
N THR A 45 -0.54 -18.80 -2.69
CA THR A 45 -1.12 -19.62 -1.62
C THR A 45 -2.65 -19.51 -1.59
N PRO A 46 -3.39 -20.57 -1.25
CA PRO A 46 -4.83 -20.47 -1.02
C PRO A 46 -5.15 -19.53 0.15
N VAL A 47 -6.38 -19.02 0.15
CA VAL A 47 -6.98 -18.29 1.27
C VAL A 47 -7.70 -19.23 2.23
#